data_AF-A0A2V8YPU6-F1
#
_entry.id   AF-A0A2V8YPU6-F1
#
_cell.length_a   1.000
_cell.length_b   1.000
_cell.length_c   1.000
_cell.angle_alpha   90.00
_cell.angle_beta   90.00
_cell.angle_gamma   90.00
#
_symmetry.space_group_name_H-M   'P 1'
#
loop_
_entity.id
_entity.type
_entity.pdbx_description
1 polymer ?
#
loop_
_entity_poly.entity_id
_entity_poly.type
_entity_poly.pdbx_seq_one_letter_code
_entity_poly.pdbx_strand_id
1 'polypeptide(L)'
;MHAILTQLGADRSGLLSDNEKRQVRIILYGHSRGGSAMVQLARELNQRGIPVLLTVQVDSVRRFGVDDSKIPPNVARAVNFYQPNGMIHGRARIRAEDPAKTQILGNFRFDYKEHPIYCPEYPWYDRTFAKTHTEIDRDPAVWSRVEALIRQQIAPAALKQD
;
A
#
# COMPACT_ATOMS: atom_id res chain seq x y z
N MET A 1 4.43 8.48 14.23
CA MET A 1 3.29 9.41 14.02
C MET A 1 3.69 10.88 14.08
N HIS A 2 4.22 11.40 15.20
CA HIS A 2 4.53 12.84 15.35
C HIS A 2 5.35 13.43 14.19
N ALA A 3 6.46 12.78 13.81
CA ALA A 3 7.29 13.22 12.68
C ALA A 3 6.53 13.33 11.34
N ILE A 4 5.52 12.49 11.09
CA ILE A 4 4.70 12.56 9.88
C ILE A 4 3.82 13.82 9.93
N LEU A 5 3.13 14.05 11.05
CA LEU A 5 2.21 15.17 11.21
C LEU A 5 2.93 16.52 11.12
N THR A 6 4.14 16.60 11.67
CA THR A 6 5.03 17.76 11.55
C THR A 6 5.33 18.12 10.09
N GLN A 7 5.41 17.15 9.18
CA GLN A 7 5.65 17.42 7.75
C GLN A 7 4.38 17.86 7.00
N LEU A 8 3.20 17.69 7.59
CA LEU A 8 1.91 17.96 6.96
C LEU A 8 1.35 19.34 7.31
N GLY A 9 1.70 19.89 8.48
CA GLY A 9 1.19 21.17 8.97
C GLY A 9 2.06 22.34 8.54
N ALA A 10 1.45 23.50 8.27
CA ALA A 10 2.17 24.69 7.82
C ALA A 10 3.14 25.21 8.91
N ASP A 11 2.74 25.10 10.18
CA ASP A 11 3.51 25.53 11.35
C ASP A 11 4.48 24.47 11.88
N ARG A 12 4.43 23.25 11.31
CA ARG A 12 5.22 22.07 11.72
C ARG A 12 5.07 21.70 13.21
N SER A 13 3.98 22.09 13.86
CA SER A 13 3.72 21.78 15.27
C SER A 13 3.41 20.30 15.53
N GLY A 14 3.02 19.57 14.48
CA GLY A 14 2.50 18.20 14.59
C GLY A 14 1.02 18.13 14.96
N LEU A 15 0.35 19.29 15.06
CA LEU A 15 -1.10 19.43 15.15
C LEU A 15 -1.61 19.95 13.80
N LEU A 16 -2.72 19.38 13.32
CA LEU A 16 -3.34 19.81 12.06
C LEU A 16 -4.73 20.35 12.36
N SER A 17 -5.03 21.55 11.87
CA SER A 17 -6.39 22.07 11.79
C SER A 17 -7.24 21.19 10.86
N ASP A 18 -8.57 21.27 10.98
CA ASP A 18 -9.45 20.48 10.11
C ASP A 18 -9.34 20.88 8.64
N ASN A 19 -8.97 22.13 8.35
CA ASN A 19 -8.70 22.56 6.99
C ASN A 19 -7.41 21.94 6.46
N GLU A 20 -6.33 21.93 7.24
CA GLU A 20 -5.07 21.28 6.86
C GLU A 20 -5.27 19.78 6.61
N LYS A 21 -5.97 19.07 7.51
CA LYS A 21 -6.29 17.64 7.32
C LYS A 21 -6.96 17.36 5.97
N ARG A 22 -7.88 18.23 5.52
CA ARG A 22 -8.57 18.07 4.22
C ARG A 22 -7.67 18.32 3.02
N GLN A 23 -6.61 19.10 3.18
CA GLN A 23 -5.68 19.42 2.12
C GLN A 23 -4.52 18.41 2.01
N VAL A 24 -4.30 17.61 3.06
CA VAL A 24 -3.28 16.55 3.08
C VAL A 24 -3.52 15.52 1.97
N ARG A 25 -2.44 15.21 1.25
CA ARG A 25 -2.42 14.21 0.17
C ARG A 25 -1.42 13.11 0.56
N ILE A 26 -1.90 12.06 1.22
CA ILE A 26 -1.07 10.92 1.60
C ILE A 26 -1.32 9.75 0.66
N ILE A 27 -0.22 9.17 0.15
CA ILE A 27 -0.21 7.88 -0.52
C ILE A 27 0.73 6.98 0.28
N LEU A 28 0.28 5.77 0.60
CA LEU A 28 1.09 4.81 1.35
C LEU A 28 1.32 3.56 0.51
N TYR A 29 2.55 3.05 0.60
CA TYR A 29 2.98 1.82 -0.04
C TYR A 29 3.73 0.97 0.98
N GLY A 30 3.60 -0.35 0.88
CA GLY A 30 4.45 -1.26 1.64
C GLY A 30 4.51 -2.65 1.03
N HIS A 31 5.73 -3.21 1.01
CA HIS A 31 5.98 -4.61 0.68
C HIS A 31 6.08 -5.47 1.93
N SER A 32 5.66 -6.73 1.85
CA SER A 32 5.87 -7.72 2.93
C SER A 32 5.30 -7.24 4.27
N ARG A 33 6.07 -7.33 5.35
CA ARG A 33 5.75 -6.78 6.68
C ARG A 33 5.57 -5.25 6.66
N GLY A 34 6.18 -4.57 5.71
CA GLY A 34 5.96 -3.14 5.44
C GLY A 34 4.52 -2.87 4.97
N GLY A 35 3.93 -3.77 4.19
CA GLY A 35 2.50 -3.69 3.80
C GLY A 35 1.58 -3.74 5.01
N SER A 36 1.85 -4.67 5.94
CA SER A 36 1.09 -4.77 7.20
C SER A 36 1.30 -3.55 8.11
N ALA A 37 2.54 -3.07 8.24
CA ALA A 37 2.84 -1.85 8.99
C ALA A 37 2.17 -0.61 8.38
N MET A 38 2.09 -0.55 7.05
CA MET A 38 1.44 0.53 6.32
C MET A 38 -0.07 0.59 6.59
N VAL A 39 -0.76 -0.56 6.62
CA VAL A 39 -2.18 -0.61 7.00
C VAL A 39 -2.37 -0.15 8.45
N GLN A 40 -1.46 -0.53 9.36
CA GLN A 40 -1.50 -0.03 10.74
C GLN A 40 -1.32 1.49 10.80
N LEU A 41 -0.40 2.06 10.03
CA LEU A 41 -0.24 3.51 9.93
C LEU A 41 -1.51 4.18 9.39
N ALA A 42 -2.15 3.62 8.37
CA ALA A 42 -3.43 4.13 7.85
C ALA A 42 -4.52 4.18 8.93
N ARG A 43 -4.56 3.19 9.84
CA ARG A 43 -5.48 3.16 10.98
C ARG A 43 -5.17 4.25 12.01
N GLU A 44 -3.90 4.47 12.31
CA GLU A 44 -3.50 5.56 13.21
C GLU A 44 -3.84 6.93 12.62
N LEU A 45 -3.73 7.10 11.30
CA LEU A 45 -4.19 8.28 10.58
C LEU A 45 -5.73 8.40 10.65
N ASN A 46 -6.46 7.30 10.54
CA ASN A 46 -7.92 7.26 10.63
C ASN A 46 -8.41 7.78 11.99
N GLN A 47 -7.79 7.33 13.07
CA GLN A 47 -8.09 7.78 14.45
C GLN A 47 -7.91 9.30 14.62
N ARG A 48 -7.11 9.94 13.77
CA ARG A 48 -6.83 11.38 13.77
C ARG A 48 -7.63 12.16 12.72
N GLY A 49 -8.50 11.48 11.97
CA GLY A 49 -9.29 12.07 10.89
C GLY A 49 -8.45 12.52 9.69
N ILE A 50 -7.30 11.88 9.45
CA ILE A 50 -6.40 12.25 8.35
C ILE A 50 -6.69 11.35 7.14
N PRO A 51 -7.03 11.93 5.98
CA PRO A 51 -7.34 11.16 4.77
C PRO A 51 -6.09 10.57 4.13
N VAL A 52 -6.26 9.40 3.51
CA VAL A 52 -5.26 8.73 2.67
C VAL A 52 -5.88 8.52 1.29
N LEU A 53 -5.21 8.98 0.25
CA LEU A 53 -5.71 8.88 -1.13
C LEU A 53 -5.63 7.46 -1.66
N LEU A 54 -4.50 6.80 -1.41
CA LEU A 54 -4.21 5.48 -1.93
C LEU A 54 -3.35 4.67 -0.97
N THR A 55 -3.71 3.41 -0.75
CA THR A 55 -2.82 2.39 -0.19
C THR A 55 -2.47 1.35 -1.24
N VAL A 56 -1.19 0.95 -1.27
CA VAL A 56 -0.66 -0.09 -2.15
C VAL A 56 0.04 -1.16 -1.32
N GLN A 57 -0.55 -2.35 -1.27
CA GLN A 57 0.06 -3.52 -0.64
C GLN A 57 0.70 -4.39 -1.72
N VAL A 58 2.00 -4.67 -1.59
CA VAL A 58 2.72 -5.62 -2.45
C VAL A 58 3.19 -6.79 -1.60
N ASP A 59 2.65 -7.96 -1.89
CA ASP A 59 2.92 -9.22 -1.19
C ASP A 59 2.90 -9.10 0.33
N SER A 60 1.89 -8.40 0.86
CA SER A 60 1.82 -8.05 2.29
C SER A 60 1.79 -9.30 3.17
N VAL A 61 2.68 -9.34 4.16
CA VAL A 61 2.80 -10.44 5.12
C VAL A 61 2.28 -9.98 6.47
N ARG A 62 1.35 -10.76 7.03
CA ARG A 62 0.71 -10.46 8.31
C ARG A 62 1.75 -10.35 9.42
N ARG A 63 1.76 -9.21 10.13
CA ARG A 63 2.43 -9.10 11.43
C ARG A 63 1.50 -9.56 12.54
N PHE A 64 2.07 -10.16 13.59
CA PHE A 64 1.29 -10.59 14.75
C PHE A 64 0.48 -9.41 15.33
N GLY A 65 -0.82 -9.62 15.56
CA GLY A 65 -1.73 -8.59 16.09
C GLY A 65 -2.20 -7.54 15.07
N VAL A 66 -1.79 -7.60 13.80
CA VAL A 66 -2.20 -6.63 12.76
C VAL A 66 -3.05 -7.33 11.70
N ASP A 67 -4.27 -6.86 11.48
CA ASP A 67 -5.11 -7.30 10.35
C ASP A 67 -4.94 -6.38 9.14
N ASP A 68 -4.06 -6.80 8.23
CA ASP A 68 -3.80 -6.11 6.95
C ASP A 68 -4.76 -6.50 5.81
N SER A 69 -5.88 -7.18 6.09
CA SER A 69 -6.94 -7.49 5.08
C SER A 69 -8.01 -6.42 5.04
N LYS A 70 -8.14 -5.65 6.11
CA LYS A 70 -9.21 -4.69 6.28
C LYS A 70 -8.63 -3.29 6.18
N ILE A 71 -9.08 -2.54 5.18
CA ILE A 71 -8.61 -1.19 4.90
C ILE A 71 -9.51 -0.18 5.60
N PRO A 72 -8.94 0.73 6.41
CA PRO A 72 -9.73 1.68 7.19
C PRO A 72 -10.43 2.73 6.31
N PRO A 73 -11.55 3.29 6.79
CA PRO A 73 -12.45 4.17 6.02
C PRO A 73 -11.85 5.52 5.61
N ASN A 74 -10.73 5.96 6.19
CA ASN A 74 -10.03 7.17 5.75
C ASN A 74 -9.22 6.97 4.47
N VAL A 75 -9.10 5.73 3.98
CA VAL A 75 -8.44 5.41 2.72
C VAL A 75 -9.47 5.47 1.59
N ALA A 76 -9.28 6.38 0.63
CA ALA A 76 -10.21 6.51 -0.49
C ALA A 76 -10.14 5.31 -1.46
N ARG A 77 -8.92 4.89 -1.82
CA ARG A 77 -8.69 3.78 -2.76
C ARG A 77 -7.60 2.86 -2.24
N ALA A 78 -7.73 1.56 -2.48
CA ALA A 78 -6.73 0.58 -2.06
C ALA A 78 -6.52 -0.50 -3.12
N VAL A 79 -5.29 -0.97 -3.26
CA VAL A 79 -4.93 -2.04 -4.19
C VAL A 79 -3.98 -3.03 -3.52
N ASN A 80 -4.11 -4.29 -3.90
CA ASN A 80 -3.26 -5.37 -3.45
C ASN A 80 -2.67 -6.12 -4.64
N PHE A 81 -1.37 -6.37 -4.59
CA PHE A 81 -0.61 -7.24 -5.49
C PHE A 81 -0.05 -8.37 -4.65
N TYR A 82 -0.21 -9.63 -5.07
CA TYR A 82 0.23 -10.77 -4.27
C TYR A 82 0.68 -11.93 -5.14
N GLN A 83 1.57 -12.75 -4.59
CA GLN A 83 1.89 -14.07 -5.10
C GLN A 83 1.58 -15.14 -4.04
N PRO A 84 0.94 -16.26 -4.39
CA PRO A 84 0.46 -17.25 -3.42
C PRO A 84 1.43 -18.42 -3.18
N ASN A 85 2.62 -18.42 -3.77
CA ASN A 85 3.53 -19.55 -3.81
C ASN A 85 4.66 -19.40 -2.77
N GLY A 86 5.27 -20.52 -2.37
CA GLY A 86 6.40 -20.52 -1.43
C GLY A 86 5.99 -20.42 0.04
N MET A 87 6.97 -20.46 0.95
CA MET A 87 6.74 -20.41 2.40
C MET A 87 6.36 -19.01 2.88
N ILE A 88 6.90 -17.98 2.23
CA ILE A 88 6.51 -16.60 2.43
C ILE A 88 5.66 -16.19 1.23
N HIS A 89 4.40 -15.90 1.50
CA HIS A 89 3.44 -15.48 0.48
C HIS A 89 2.60 -14.32 1.00
N GLY A 90 2.20 -13.45 0.09
CA GLY A 90 1.38 -12.30 0.42
C GLY A 90 -0.06 -12.66 0.75
N ARG A 91 -0.73 -11.69 1.35
CA ARG A 91 -2.17 -11.71 1.56
C ARG A 91 -2.90 -11.69 0.23
N ALA A 92 -3.68 -12.75 -0.05
CA ALA A 92 -4.39 -12.87 -1.31
C ALA A 92 -5.54 -11.86 -1.51
N ARG A 93 -6.12 -11.36 -0.40
CA ARG A 93 -7.30 -10.49 -0.46
C ARG A 93 -7.31 -9.40 0.60
N ILE A 94 -7.57 -8.18 0.16
CA ILE A 94 -7.95 -7.02 0.96
C ILE A 94 -9.41 -6.64 0.69
N ARG A 95 -10.03 -6.00 1.68
CA ARG A 95 -11.43 -5.57 1.70
C ARG A 95 -11.52 -4.23 2.42
N ALA A 96 -12.47 -3.40 2.00
CA ALA A 96 -12.82 -2.20 2.74
C ALA A 96 -13.49 -2.56 4.06
N GLU A 97 -13.16 -1.87 5.15
CA GLU A 97 -13.96 -1.92 6.38
C GLU A 97 -15.34 -1.28 6.17
N ASP A 98 -15.37 -0.19 5.42
CA ASP A 98 -16.58 0.50 4.99
C ASP A 98 -16.55 0.68 3.46
N PRO A 99 -17.27 -0.16 2.70
CA PRO A 99 -17.32 -0.08 1.25
C PRO A 99 -17.91 1.23 0.70
N ALA A 100 -18.64 2.00 1.52
CA ALA A 100 -19.14 3.32 1.11
C ALA A 100 -18.06 4.39 1.12
N LYS A 101 -16.94 4.16 1.83
CA LYS A 101 -15.84 5.14 1.99
C LYS A 101 -14.56 4.73 1.30
N THR A 102 -14.34 3.43 1.13
CA THR A 102 -13.10 2.89 0.57
C THR A 102 -13.37 2.00 -0.63
N GLN A 103 -12.79 2.36 -1.78
CA GLN A 103 -12.84 1.55 -3.00
C GLN A 103 -11.64 0.60 -3.08
N ILE A 104 -11.90 -0.71 -3.17
CA ILE A 104 -10.86 -1.69 -3.51
C ILE A 104 -10.72 -1.78 -5.03
N LEU A 105 -9.57 -1.37 -5.56
CA LEU A 105 -9.29 -1.35 -7.00
C LEU A 105 -9.00 -2.74 -7.56
N GLY A 106 -8.53 -3.64 -6.72
CA GLY A 106 -8.31 -5.03 -7.10
C GLY A 106 -7.37 -5.76 -6.16
N ASN A 107 -7.41 -7.09 -6.29
CA ASN A 107 -6.48 -8.03 -5.68
C ASN A 107 -5.81 -8.80 -6.82
N PHE A 108 -4.67 -8.31 -7.28
CA PHE A 108 -3.99 -8.80 -8.47
C PHE A 108 -2.99 -9.90 -8.12
N ARG A 109 -3.24 -11.09 -8.65
CA ARG A 109 -2.36 -12.25 -8.49
C ARG A 109 -1.21 -12.20 -9.49
N PHE A 110 -0.03 -12.53 -9.02
CA PHE A 110 1.17 -12.80 -9.83
C PHE A 110 1.61 -14.25 -9.60
N ASP A 111 2.20 -14.85 -10.63
CA ASP A 111 2.73 -16.21 -10.59
C ASP A 111 4.09 -16.26 -11.30
N TYR A 112 5.11 -16.73 -10.59
CA TYR A 112 6.50 -16.76 -11.04
C TYR A 112 7.00 -18.17 -11.37
N LYS A 113 6.10 -19.15 -11.45
CA LYS A 113 6.46 -20.52 -11.85
C LYS A 113 6.96 -20.59 -13.28
N GLU A 114 6.25 -19.95 -14.20
CA GLU A 114 6.55 -19.99 -15.64
C GLU A 114 7.48 -18.85 -16.07
N HIS A 115 7.38 -17.70 -15.39
CA HIS A 115 8.15 -16.50 -15.70
C HIS A 115 8.85 -15.98 -14.44
N PRO A 116 9.92 -16.65 -13.98
CA PRO A 116 10.65 -16.22 -12.79
C PRO A 116 11.37 -14.88 -13.05
N ILE A 117 11.50 -14.07 -12.00
CA ILE A 117 12.31 -12.85 -12.04
C ILE A 117 13.72 -13.20 -11.56
N TYR A 118 14.72 -12.93 -12.38
CA TYR A 118 16.11 -13.26 -12.05
C TYR A 118 16.66 -12.25 -11.03
N CYS A 119 16.90 -12.73 -9.80
CA CYS A 119 17.34 -11.92 -8.66
C CYS A 119 18.71 -12.42 -8.13
N PRO A 120 19.83 -12.24 -8.85
CA PRO A 120 21.12 -12.81 -8.49
C PRO A 120 21.76 -12.16 -7.26
N GLU A 121 21.41 -10.90 -6.96
CA GLU A 121 21.97 -10.14 -5.84
C GLU A 121 21.56 -10.68 -4.46
N TYR A 122 20.55 -11.56 -4.39
CA TYR A 122 20.07 -12.09 -3.11
C TYR A 122 20.83 -13.35 -2.70
N PRO A 123 21.12 -13.52 -1.40
CA PRO A 123 21.71 -14.74 -0.87
C PRO A 123 20.93 -15.99 -1.29
N TRP A 124 21.61 -17.13 -1.36
CA TRP A 124 20.98 -18.38 -1.79
C TRP A 124 19.77 -18.76 -0.93
N TYR A 125 19.80 -18.46 0.38
CA TYR A 125 18.70 -18.77 1.30
C TYR A 125 17.43 -17.96 0.99
N ASP A 126 17.56 -16.68 0.61
CA ASP A 126 16.40 -15.88 0.19
C ASP A 126 15.81 -16.42 -1.12
N ARG A 127 16.70 -16.81 -2.05
CA ARG A 127 16.32 -17.46 -3.31
C ARG A 127 15.68 -18.85 -3.13
N THR A 128 15.73 -19.45 -1.94
CA THR A 128 15.06 -20.72 -1.64
C THR A 128 13.82 -20.56 -0.75
N PHE A 129 13.87 -19.70 0.27
CA PHE A 129 12.80 -19.57 1.26
C PHE A 129 11.80 -18.44 0.96
N ALA A 130 12.28 -17.38 0.28
CA ALA A 130 11.53 -16.17 -0.04
C ALA A 130 11.49 -15.90 -1.56
N LYS A 131 11.81 -16.89 -2.40
CA LYS A 131 12.04 -16.70 -3.84
C LYS A 131 10.97 -15.85 -4.52
N THR A 132 9.73 -16.32 -4.50
CA THR A 132 8.58 -15.67 -5.14
C THR A 132 8.23 -14.34 -4.47
N HIS A 133 8.48 -14.23 -3.17
CA HIS A 133 8.33 -12.99 -2.40
C HIS A 133 9.34 -11.91 -2.78
N THR A 134 10.55 -12.31 -3.20
CA THR A 134 11.57 -11.44 -3.79
C THR A 134 11.27 -11.15 -5.27
N GLU A 135 10.78 -12.13 -6.03
CA GLU A 135 10.46 -11.97 -7.45
C GLU A 135 9.40 -10.87 -7.65
N ILE A 136 8.33 -10.87 -6.85
CA ILE A 136 7.29 -9.82 -6.92
C ILE A 136 7.79 -8.42 -6.53
N ASP A 137 8.74 -8.33 -5.61
CA ASP A 137 9.39 -7.06 -5.24
C ASP A 137 10.32 -6.53 -6.34
N ARG A 138 10.76 -7.40 -7.26
CA ARG A 138 11.66 -7.04 -8.36
C ARG A 138 10.98 -6.97 -9.72
N ASP A 139 9.69 -7.31 -9.79
CA ASP A 139 8.93 -7.40 -11.03
C ASP A 139 8.59 -6.00 -11.59
N PRO A 140 9.14 -5.59 -12.74
CA PRO A 140 8.85 -4.29 -13.34
C PRO A 140 7.38 -4.11 -13.71
N ALA A 141 6.64 -5.19 -13.96
CA ALA A 141 5.21 -5.12 -14.29
C ALA A 141 4.37 -4.73 -13.07
N VAL A 142 4.72 -5.22 -11.88
CA VAL A 142 4.12 -4.79 -10.61
C VAL A 142 4.36 -3.30 -10.43
N TRP A 143 5.62 -2.87 -10.52
CA TRP A 143 6.01 -1.49 -10.25
C TRP A 143 5.47 -0.49 -11.26
N SER A 144 5.43 -0.85 -12.54
CA SER A 144 4.82 -0.03 -13.58
C SER A 144 3.33 0.22 -13.29
N ARG A 145 2.63 -0.78 -12.75
CA ARG A 145 1.22 -0.66 -12.36
C ARG A 145 1.03 0.15 -11.08
N VAL A 146 1.92 -0.01 -10.09
CA VAL A 146 1.95 0.82 -8.88
C VAL A 146 2.17 2.29 -9.25
N GLU A 147 3.16 2.58 -10.09
CA GLU A 147 3.46 3.92 -10.56
C GLU A 147 2.27 4.54 -11.31
N ALA A 148 1.64 3.80 -12.22
CA ALA A 148 0.45 4.28 -12.94
C ALA A 148 -0.69 4.66 -11.99
N LEU A 149 -0.94 3.85 -10.95
CA LEU A 149 -1.97 4.14 -9.95
C LEU A 149 -1.65 5.37 -9.09
N ILE A 150 -0.37 5.56 -8.74
CA ILE A 150 0.09 6.75 -8.02
C ILE A 150 -0.09 7.99 -8.90
N ARG A 151 0.37 7.93 -10.16
CA ARG A 151 0.23 9.02 -11.15
C ARG A 151 -1.23 9.44 -11.32
N GLN A 152 -2.17 8.49 -11.35
CA GLN A 152 -3.60 8.78 -11.39
C GLN A 152 -4.14 9.53 -10.16
N GLN A 153 -3.53 9.41 -8.97
CA GLN A 153 -3.97 10.17 -7.79
C GLN A 153 -3.39 11.58 -7.70
N ILE A 154 -2.18 11.76 -8.25
CA ILE A 154 -1.45 13.03 -8.17
C ILE A 154 -1.69 13.93 -9.38
N ALA A 155 -2.17 13.37 -10.50
CA ALA A 155 -2.56 14.16 -11.64
C ALA A 155 -3.59 15.21 -11.20
N PRO A 156 -3.47 16.47 -11.67
CA PRO A 156 -4.56 17.43 -11.54
C PRO A 156 -5.83 16.74 -12.02
N ALA A 157 -6.95 16.93 -11.32
CA ALA A 157 -8.23 16.53 -11.87
C ALA A 157 -8.28 17.14 -13.27
N ALA A 158 -8.18 16.29 -14.30
CA ALA A 158 -8.30 16.76 -15.67
C ALA A 158 -9.57 17.59 -15.68
N LEU A 159 -9.47 18.83 -16.17
CA LEU A 159 -10.62 19.67 -16.48
C LEU A 159 -11.65 18.73 -17.08
N LYS A 160 -12.73 18.47 -16.33
CA LYS A 160 -13.93 17.89 -16.89
C LYS A 160 -14.36 18.92 -17.92
N GLN A 161 -13.97 18.71 -19.17
CA GLN A 161 -14.55 19.43 -20.28
C GLN A 161 -15.97 18.89 -20.39
N ASP A 162 -16.91 19.81 -20.19
CA ASP A 162 -18.34 19.65 -20.38
C ASP A 162 -18.67 19.14 -21.79
#